data_AF-X1K693-F1
#
_entry.id   AF-X1K693-F1
#
_cell.length_a   1.000
_cell.length_b   1.000
_cell.length_c   1.000
_cell.angle_alpha   90.00
_cell.angle_beta   90.00
_cell.angle_gamma   90.00
#
_symmetry.space_group_name_H-M   'P 1'
#
loop_
_entity.id
_entity.type
_entity.pdbx_description
1 polymer ?
#
loop_
_entity_poly.entity_id
_entity_poly.type
_entity_poly.pdbx_seq_one_letter_code
_entity_poly.pdbx_strand_id
1 'polypeptide(L)'
;VDSYNRPHISYHEGATINDLKYSYYYGFDWYIITVDETGMVGRFTSVTLDAYDRAHISYQDFESGNGNLKYAYYDGVIWDLVDVDTAGDVGYYTSIAVDRSGYPHISYRDNTNRDLKYAYYDGAHWTIVIVDSAGDVGKFDSIALDSTDRPHISYYAEGDLRYAYFDGVTWHITTIDTGGVGRYSSIALDSDNYPHISYRDDTNDALKYAWVGSPLSI
;
A
#
# COMPACT_ATOMS: atom_id res chain seq x y z
N VAL A 1 -8.40 6.59 -10.62
CA VAL A 1 -9.45 7.42 -11.25
C VAL A 1 -10.77 6.70 -11.07
N ASP A 2 -11.87 7.42 -11.01
CA ASP A 2 -13.21 6.81 -10.94
C ASP A 2 -13.75 6.41 -12.32
N SER A 3 -14.98 5.88 -12.33
CA SER A 3 -15.70 5.47 -13.54
C SER A 3 -15.95 6.59 -14.57
N TYR A 4 -15.79 7.85 -14.17
CA TYR A 4 -15.88 9.03 -15.03
C TYR A 4 -14.50 9.56 -15.45
N ASN A 5 -13.43 8.79 -15.20
CA ASN A 5 -12.04 9.16 -15.44
C ASN A 5 -11.59 10.42 -14.67
N ARG A 6 -12.20 10.68 -13.52
CA ARG A 6 -11.81 11.78 -12.64
C ARG A 6 -10.66 11.31 -11.74
N PRO A 7 -9.59 12.09 -11.58
CA PRO A 7 -8.52 11.77 -10.65
C PRO A 7 -8.93 12.02 -9.19
N HIS A 8 -8.42 11.16 -8.31
CA HIS A 8 -8.58 11.21 -6.87
C HIS A 8 -7.20 11.10 -6.22
N ILE A 9 -6.95 11.89 -5.18
CA ILE A 9 -5.65 12.02 -4.53
C ILE A 9 -5.87 12.05 -3.02
N SER A 10 -5.10 11.27 -2.28
CA SER A 10 -4.94 11.44 -0.84
C SER A 10 -3.59 12.09 -0.55
N TYR A 11 -3.51 12.99 0.42
CA TYR A 11 -2.24 13.60 0.81
C TYR A 11 -2.22 14.03 2.28
N HIS A 12 -1.02 14.00 2.88
CA HIS A 12 -0.73 14.65 4.16
C HIS A 12 -0.60 16.16 3.94
N GLU A 13 -1.41 16.95 4.64
CA GLU A 13 -1.25 18.40 4.65
C GLU A 13 -0.21 18.79 5.72
N GLY A 14 0.86 19.46 5.28
CA GLY A 14 2.17 19.52 5.96
C GLY A 14 2.22 19.98 7.42
N ALA A 15 3.46 20.07 7.95
CA ALA A 15 3.85 20.05 9.37
C ALA A 15 3.09 20.95 10.37
N THR A 16 2.35 21.95 9.92
CA THR A 16 1.56 22.85 10.79
C THR A 16 0.12 22.40 11.00
N ILE A 17 -0.44 21.64 10.07
CA ILE A 17 -1.84 21.16 10.14
C ILE A 17 -1.82 19.66 10.47
N ASN A 18 -1.05 18.87 9.70
CA ASN A 18 -0.92 17.42 9.85
C ASN A 18 -2.21 16.61 9.67
N ASP A 19 -3.09 17.08 8.78
CA ASP A 19 -4.32 16.39 8.43
C ASP A 19 -4.11 15.40 7.28
N LEU A 20 -4.97 14.38 7.23
CA LEU A 20 -5.22 13.61 6.02
C LEU A 20 -6.25 14.35 5.18
N LYS A 21 -5.87 14.68 3.94
CA LYS A 21 -6.76 15.25 2.94
C LYS A 21 -7.06 14.25 1.84
N TYR A 22 -8.27 14.36 1.31
CA TYR A 22 -8.69 13.70 0.09
C TYR A 22 -9.18 14.76 -0.89
N SER A 23 -8.73 14.68 -2.13
CA SER A 23 -9.19 15.55 -3.20
C SER A 23 -9.59 14.79 -4.45
N TYR A 24 -10.58 15.31 -5.15
CA TYR A 24 -11.02 14.77 -6.43
C TYR A 24 -11.38 15.90 -7.38
N TYR A 25 -11.13 15.68 -8.67
CA TYR A 25 -11.41 16.66 -9.70
C TYR A 25 -12.84 16.50 -10.21
N TYR A 26 -13.64 17.55 -10.20
CA TYR A 26 -15.01 17.51 -10.71
C TYR A 26 -15.36 18.76 -11.51
N GLY A 27 -15.79 18.54 -12.76
CA GLY A 27 -16.12 19.60 -13.68
C GLY A 27 -14.89 20.40 -14.10
N PHE A 28 -14.56 21.44 -13.32
CA PHE A 28 -13.49 22.38 -13.60
C PHE A 28 -12.55 22.65 -12.41
N ASP A 29 -12.81 22.08 -11.23
CA ASP A 29 -12.03 22.38 -10.03
C ASP A 29 -11.77 21.13 -9.17
N TRP A 30 -10.82 21.27 -8.24
CA TRP A 30 -10.52 20.29 -7.20
C TRP A 30 -11.40 20.54 -5.98
N TYR A 31 -12.11 19.50 -5.57
CA TYR A 31 -12.81 19.46 -4.30
C TYR A 31 -11.89 18.83 -3.27
N ILE A 32 -11.68 19.52 -2.14
CA ILE A 32 -10.77 19.09 -1.08
C ILE A 32 -11.59 18.82 0.19
N ILE A 33 -11.34 17.67 0.81
CA ILE A 33 -12.01 17.19 2.02
C ILE A 33 -10.93 16.90 3.07
N THR A 34 -11.14 17.40 4.29
CA THR A 34 -10.40 16.90 5.47
C THR A 34 -11.03 15.58 5.90
N VAL A 35 -10.24 14.51 5.87
CA VAL A 35 -10.71 13.14 6.22
C VAL A 35 -10.43 12.84 7.68
N ASP A 36 -9.24 13.20 8.14
CA ASP A 36 -8.81 13.05 9.53
C ASP A 36 -7.97 14.28 9.90
N GLU A 37 -8.26 14.87 11.06
CA GLU A 37 -7.62 16.06 11.62
C GLU A 37 -7.14 15.85 13.06
N THR A 38 -7.14 14.60 13.53
CA THR A 38 -6.76 14.26 14.90
C THR A 38 -5.36 13.68 14.96
N GLY A 39 -4.38 14.51 15.35
CA GLY A 39 -2.99 14.07 15.54
C GLY A 39 -2.07 14.44 14.38
N MET A 40 -1.10 13.58 14.06
CA MET A 40 -0.26 13.76 12.87
C MET A 40 -0.56 12.66 11.84
N VAL A 41 -1.64 12.85 11.11
CA VAL A 41 -2.28 11.84 10.25
C VAL A 41 -1.94 12.03 8.78
N GLY A 42 -2.17 10.98 7.98
CA GLY A 42 -2.04 11.01 6.52
C GLY A 42 -0.64 10.75 5.97
N ARG A 43 0.36 10.44 6.81
CA ARG A 43 1.70 10.09 6.34
C ARG A 43 1.67 8.80 5.53
N PHE A 44 2.49 8.73 4.49
CA PHE A 44 2.60 7.57 3.58
C PHE A 44 1.27 7.13 2.95
N THR A 45 0.29 8.04 2.87
CA THR A 45 -1.06 7.70 2.43
C THR A 45 -1.09 7.03 1.05
N SER A 46 -1.95 6.03 0.92
CA SER A 46 -2.27 5.35 -0.33
C SER A 46 -3.79 5.31 -0.48
N VAL A 47 -4.28 5.59 -1.69
CA VAL A 47 -5.71 5.66 -2.00
C VAL A 47 -6.06 4.75 -3.16
N THR A 48 -7.17 4.03 -3.01
CA THR A 48 -7.81 3.30 -4.10
C THR A 48 -9.32 3.56 -4.08
N LEU A 49 -10.01 3.19 -5.16
CA LEU A 49 -11.46 3.26 -5.26
C LEU A 49 -12.03 1.86 -5.44
N ASP A 50 -13.19 1.59 -4.83
CA ASP A 50 -13.94 0.36 -5.10
C ASP A 50 -14.79 0.46 -6.39
N ALA A 51 -15.53 -0.60 -6.70
CA ALA A 51 -16.40 -0.68 -7.87
C ALA A 51 -17.57 0.34 -7.87
N TYR A 52 -17.79 1.04 -6.75
CA TYR A 52 -18.81 2.08 -6.59
C TYR A 52 -18.19 3.48 -6.52
N ASP A 53 -16.91 3.63 -6.92
CA ASP A 53 -16.13 4.87 -6.84
C ASP A 53 -15.97 5.41 -5.40
N ARG A 54 -16.13 4.57 -4.39
CA ARG A 54 -15.92 4.94 -2.99
C ARG A 54 -14.45 4.84 -2.64
N ALA A 55 -13.94 5.81 -1.90
CA ALA A 55 -12.52 5.89 -1.57
C ALA A 55 -12.14 5.06 -0.36
N HIS A 56 -11.01 4.38 -0.49
CA HIS A 56 -10.34 3.60 0.54
C HIS A 56 -8.93 4.17 0.70
N ILE A 57 -8.57 4.58 1.91
CA ILE A 57 -7.28 5.21 2.19
C ILE A 57 -6.59 4.49 3.34
N SER A 58 -5.40 3.97 3.11
CA SER A 58 -4.51 3.53 4.19
C SER A 58 -3.51 4.64 4.48
N TYR A 59 -3.21 4.91 5.75
CA TYR A 59 -2.26 5.95 6.14
C TYR A 59 -1.64 5.66 7.50
N GLN A 60 -0.51 6.32 7.78
CA GLN A 60 0.08 6.35 9.10
C GLN A 60 -0.46 7.54 9.90
N ASP A 61 -0.84 7.26 11.14
CA ASP A 61 -1.11 8.25 12.19
C ASP A 61 0.04 8.22 13.19
N PHE A 62 0.82 9.30 13.24
CA PHE A 62 2.03 9.39 14.05
C PHE A 62 1.78 10.17 15.34
N GLU A 63 1.75 9.47 16.47
CA GLU A 63 1.54 10.07 17.78
C GLU A 63 2.72 9.81 18.72
N SER A 64 3.28 10.88 19.29
CA SER A 64 4.21 10.82 20.43
C SER A 64 5.41 9.86 20.27
N GLY A 65 5.86 9.61 19.04
CA GLY A 65 7.03 8.78 18.74
C GLY A 65 6.75 7.42 18.10
N ASN A 66 5.48 6.98 18.04
CA ASN A 66 5.07 5.76 17.35
C ASN A 66 3.95 6.06 16.35
N GLY A 67 3.98 5.39 15.20
CA GLY A 67 2.91 5.40 14.21
C GLY A 67 1.96 4.21 14.35
N ASN A 68 0.67 4.45 14.13
CA ASN A 68 -0.34 3.43 13.92
C ASN A 68 -0.68 3.33 12.43
N LEU A 69 -1.03 2.14 11.96
CA LEU A 69 -1.68 1.98 10.66
C LEU A 69 -3.17 2.27 10.83
N LYS A 70 -3.67 3.23 10.06
CA LYS A 70 -5.09 3.57 9.99
C LYS A 70 -5.65 3.36 8.60
N TYR A 71 -6.96 3.17 8.59
CA TYR A 71 -7.76 3.03 7.39
C TYR A 71 -8.95 3.99 7.45
N ALA A 72 -9.14 4.75 6.39
CA ALA A 72 -10.29 5.61 6.18
C ALA A 72 -11.10 5.12 4.97
N TYR A 73 -12.42 5.09 5.12
CA TYR A 73 -13.35 4.64 4.11
C TYR A 73 -14.52 5.60 3.94
N TYR A 74 -14.88 5.92 2.70
CA TYR A 74 -16.08 6.69 2.42
C TYR A 74 -17.26 5.77 2.11
N ASP A 75 -18.27 5.71 2.99
CA ASP A 75 -19.43 4.84 2.81
C ASP A 75 -20.47 5.36 1.79
N GLY A 76 -20.26 6.58 1.27
CA GLY A 76 -21.18 7.33 0.41
C GLY A 76 -21.87 8.49 1.13
N VAL A 77 -21.68 8.62 2.45
CA VAL A 77 -22.24 9.68 3.29
C VAL A 77 -21.15 10.30 4.16
N ILE A 78 -20.41 9.47 4.91
CA ILE A 78 -19.38 9.89 5.87
C ILE A 78 -18.06 9.13 5.66
N TRP A 79 -17.00 9.65 6.26
CA TRP A 79 -15.74 8.95 6.41
C TRP A 79 -15.73 8.15 7.71
N ASP A 80 -15.57 6.85 7.61
CA ASP A 80 -15.29 5.96 8.73
C ASP A 80 -13.78 5.81 8.90
N LEU A 81 -13.28 5.98 10.13
CA LEU A 81 -11.87 5.88 10.49
C LEU A 81 -11.64 4.68 11.40
N VAL A 82 -10.62 3.88 11.10
CA VAL A 82 -10.32 2.62 11.81
C VAL A 82 -8.82 2.55 12.13
N ASP A 83 -8.49 2.28 13.38
CA ASP A 83 -7.14 1.85 13.77
C ASP A 83 -6.99 0.36 13.43
N VAL A 84 -6.10 0.05 12.48
CA VAL A 84 -5.93 -1.32 11.95
C VAL A 84 -4.86 -2.08 12.74
N ASP A 85 -3.67 -1.49 12.87
CA ASP A 85 -2.56 -2.03 13.65
C ASP A 85 -1.98 -0.92 14.53
N THR A 86 -2.00 -1.14 15.84
CA THR A 86 -1.48 -0.20 16.86
C THR A 86 -0.32 -0.82 17.65
N ALA A 87 0.16 -1.99 17.26
CA ALA A 87 1.18 -2.73 17.99
C ALA A 87 2.59 -2.32 17.53
N GLY A 88 3.12 -1.25 18.14
CA GLY A 88 4.45 -0.71 17.85
C GLY A 88 4.40 0.52 16.97
N ASP A 89 5.51 0.79 16.28
CA ASP A 89 5.67 1.85 15.29
C ASP A 89 5.48 1.26 13.88
N VAL A 90 4.27 1.37 13.35
CA VAL A 90 3.78 0.67 12.15
C VAL A 90 3.14 1.66 11.14
N GLY A 91 2.66 1.13 10.01
CA GLY A 91 1.99 1.91 8.95
C GLY A 91 2.93 2.63 7.98
N TYR A 92 4.23 2.38 8.04
CA TYR A 92 5.18 2.99 7.11
C TYR A 92 4.99 2.47 5.70
N TYR A 93 5.09 3.37 4.71
CA TYR A 93 5.06 3.08 3.28
C TYR A 93 3.80 2.35 2.78
N THR A 94 2.72 2.40 3.57
CA THR A 94 1.49 1.63 3.35
C THR A 94 0.97 1.70 1.91
N SER A 95 0.50 0.57 1.41
CA SER A 95 -0.11 0.42 0.08
C SER A 95 -1.44 -0.32 0.22
N ILE A 96 -2.48 0.15 -0.47
CA ILE A 96 -3.84 -0.41 -0.37
C ILE A 96 -4.37 -0.85 -1.73
N ALA A 97 -4.99 -2.03 -1.74
CA ALA A 97 -5.86 -2.50 -2.81
C ALA A 97 -7.21 -2.93 -2.21
N VAL A 98 -8.25 -3.04 -3.06
CA VAL A 98 -9.57 -3.52 -2.65
C VAL A 98 -9.97 -4.71 -3.51
N ASP A 99 -10.54 -5.72 -2.86
CA ASP A 99 -11.02 -6.91 -3.54
C ASP A 99 -12.35 -6.66 -4.27
N ARG A 100 -12.84 -7.67 -4.98
CA ARG A 100 -14.13 -7.61 -5.70
C ARG A 100 -15.35 -7.41 -4.79
N SER A 101 -15.22 -7.70 -3.49
CA SER A 101 -16.27 -7.47 -2.49
C SER A 101 -16.18 -6.06 -1.88
N GLY A 102 -15.17 -5.28 -2.24
CA GLY A 102 -14.89 -3.95 -1.69
C GLY A 102 -14.14 -3.98 -0.36
N TYR A 103 -13.56 -5.11 0.02
CA TYR A 103 -12.78 -5.22 1.25
C TYR A 103 -11.32 -4.80 1.02
N PRO A 104 -10.73 -4.03 1.96
CA PRO A 104 -9.36 -3.54 1.85
C PRO A 104 -8.31 -4.60 2.17
N HIS A 105 -7.20 -4.53 1.42
CA HIS A 105 -5.98 -5.31 1.55
C HIS A 105 -4.81 -4.32 1.64
N ILE A 106 -4.06 -4.33 2.73
CA ILE A 106 -3.04 -3.32 3.04
C ILE A 106 -1.70 -3.99 3.31
N SER A 107 -0.67 -3.67 2.54
CA SER A 107 0.72 -3.97 2.88
C SER A 107 1.38 -2.76 3.55
N TYR A 108 2.27 -3.00 4.49
CA TYR A 108 2.96 -1.93 5.22
C TYR A 108 4.19 -2.43 5.95
N ARG A 109 5.08 -1.50 6.29
CA ARG A 109 6.25 -1.77 7.12
C ARG A 109 5.96 -1.56 8.60
N ASP A 110 6.32 -2.56 9.40
CA ASP A 110 6.54 -2.43 10.83
C ASP A 110 7.98 -1.93 11.07
N ASN A 111 8.12 -0.69 11.54
CA ASN A 111 9.43 -0.09 11.78
C ASN A 111 10.06 -0.55 13.11
N THR A 112 9.24 -0.99 14.07
CA THR A 112 9.72 -1.52 15.36
C THR A 112 10.44 -2.85 15.15
N ASN A 113 9.79 -3.77 14.44
CA ASN A 113 10.30 -5.12 14.21
C ASN A 113 11.11 -5.25 12.91
N ARG A 114 10.97 -4.29 11.99
CA ARG A 114 11.58 -4.25 10.64
C ARG A 114 11.02 -5.30 9.69
N ASP A 115 9.74 -5.61 9.87
CA ASP A 115 9.02 -6.63 9.13
C ASP A 115 8.14 -6.01 8.04
N LEU A 116 7.89 -6.78 6.98
CA LEU A 116 6.78 -6.55 6.07
C LEU A 116 5.53 -7.20 6.67
N LYS A 117 4.49 -6.42 6.89
CA LYS A 117 3.18 -6.88 7.34
C LYS A 117 2.12 -6.69 6.28
N TYR A 118 1.07 -7.48 6.42
CA TYR A 118 -0.11 -7.43 5.59
C TYR A 118 -1.36 -7.51 6.48
N ALA A 119 -2.29 -6.59 6.28
CA ALA A 119 -3.59 -6.56 6.93
C ALA A 119 -4.70 -6.68 5.88
N TYR A 120 -5.74 -7.45 6.17
CA TYR A 120 -6.94 -7.51 5.33
C TYR A 120 -8.19 -7.59 6.19
N TYR A 121 -9.29 -7.06 5.65
CA TYR A 121 -10.60 -7.15 6.25
C TYR A 121 -11.42 -8.23 5.54
N ASP A 122 -12.06 -9.14 6.28
CA ASP A 122 -12.83 -10.25 5.71
C ASP A 122 -14.35 -9.98 5.62
N GLY A 123 -14.76 -8.74 5.89
CA GLY A 123 -16.17 -8.36 6.04
C GLY A 123 -16.64 -8.31 7.50
N ALA A 124 -15.88 -8.86 8.45
CA ALA A 124 -16.19 -8.84 9.87
C ALA A 124 -15.03 -8.39 10.76
N HIS A 125 -13.80 -8.82 10.45
CA HIS A 125 -12.62 -8.55 11.26
C HIS A 125 -11.40 -8.23 10.41
N TRP A 126 -10.50 -7.42 10.99
CA TRP A 126 -9.15 -7.24 10.47
C TRP A 126 -8.27 -8.40 10.92
N THR A 127 -7.53 -8.98 9.97
CA THR A 127 -6.47 -9.96 10.24
C THR A 127 -5.13 -9.38 9.81
N ILE A 128 -4.14 -9.46 10.70
CA ILE A 128 -2.76 -9.01 10.45
C ILE A 128 -1.85 -10.23 10.37
N VAL A 129 -0.98 -10.25 9.36
CA VAL A 129 -0.01 -11.32 9.09
C VAL A 129 1.38 -10.71 8.88
N ILE A 130 2.40 -11.35 9.44
CA ILE A 130 3.80 -11.06 9.10
C ILE A 130 4.12 -11.82 7.81
N VAL A 131 4.47 -11.10 6.75
CA VAL A 131 4.77 -11.68 5.43
C VAL A 131 6.24 -12.06 5.34
N ASP A 132 7.14 -11.14 5.67
CA ASP A 132 8.58 -11.34 5.69
C ASP A 132 9.16 -10.68 6.94
N SER A 133 9.97 -11.43 7.68
CA SER A 133 10.66 -10.97 8.90
C SER A 133 12.17 -11.25 8.86
N ALA A 134 12.71 -11.60 7.69
CA ALA A 134 14.10 -11.98 7.52
C ALA A 134 14.96 -10.76 7.15
N GLY A 135 15.42 -10.03 8.16
CA GLY A 135 16.31 -8.86 8.02
C GLY A 135 15.58 -7.53 8.20
N ASP A 136 16.09 -6.44 7.60
CA ASP A 136 15.35 -5.16 7.50
C ASP A 136 14.60 -5.08 6.17
N VAL A 137 13.31 -5.43 6.21
CA VAL A 137 12.48 -5.66 5.03
C VAL A 137 11.24 -4.75 4.99
N GLY A 138 10.49 -4.84 3.89
CA GLY A 138 9.18 -4.21 3.72
C GLY A 138 9.18 -2.72 3.40
N LYS A 139 10.32 -2.08 3.12
CA LYS A 139 10.31 -0.64 2.80
C LYS A 139 9.76 -0.41 1.39
N PHE A 140 9.11 0.74 1.20
CA PHE A 140 8.66 1.22 -0.11
C PHE A 140 7.83 0.16 -0.86
N ASP A 141 6.94 -0.49 -0.13
CA ASP A 141 6.13 -1.58 -0.66
C ASP A 141 5.02 -1.08 -1.59
N SER A 142 4.51 -1.99 -2.41
CA SER A 142 3.37 -1.78 -3.28
C SER A 142 2.59 -3.08 -3.40
N ILE A 143 1.27 -3.01 -3.29
CA ILE A 143 0.37 -4.16 -3.38
C ILE A 143 -0.53 -4.10 -4.63
N ALA A 144 -0.77 -5.26 -5.22
CA ALA A 144 -1.84 -5.50 -6.18
C ALA A 144 -2.56 -6.81 -5.85
N LEU A 145 -3.81 -6.94 -6.28
CA LEU A 145 -4.59 -8.18 -6.14
C LEU A 145 -4.73 -8.87 -7.49
N ASP A 146 -4.61 -10.19 -7.49
CA ASP A 146 -4.85 -11.01 -8.67
C ASP A 146 -6.36 -11.17 -8.97
N SER A 147 -6.67 -11.81 -10.10
CA SER A 147 -8.05 -12.07 -10.53
C SER A 147 -8.90 -12.89 -9.55
N THR A 148 -8.26 -13.49 -8.54
CA THR A 148 -8.86 -14.26 -7.43
C THR A 148 -8.71 -13.56 -6.08
N ASP A 149 -8.46 -12.25 -6.08
CA ASP A 149 -8.33 -11.39 -4.89
C ASP A 149 -7.15 -11.75 -3.97
N ARG A 150 -6.13 -12.44 -4.50
CA ARG A 150 -4.93 -12.78 -3.71
C ARG A 150 -3.88 -11.67 -3.80
N PRO A 151 -3.20 -11.34 -2.70
CA PRO A 151 -2.22 -10.26 -2.65
C PRO A 151 -0.86 -10.61 -3.27
N HIS A 152 -0.31 -9.64 -4.00
CA HIS A 152 1.00 -9.61 -4.62
C HIS A 152 1.71 -8.33 -4.17
N ILE A 153 2.88 -8.44 -3.56
CA ILE A 153 3.59 -7.32 -2.92
C ILE A 153 5.03 -7.24 -3.45
N SER A 154 5.41 -6.10 -4.03
CA SER A 154 6.82 -5.77 -4.28
C SER A 154 7.35 -4.89 -3.14
N TYR A 155 8.60 -5.10 -2.73
CA TYR A 155 9.17 -4.33 -1.62
C TYR A 155 10.70 -4.31 -1.65
N TYR A 156 11.28 -3.31 -0.99
CA TYR A 156 12.71 -3.20 -0.76
C TYR A 156 13.13 -3.98 0.49
N ALA A 157 14.20 -4.76 0.37
CA ALA A 157 14.81 -5.52 1.46
C ALA A 157 16.34 -5.43 1.34
N GLU A 158 16.99 -4.76 2.29
CA GLU A 158 18.47 -4.75 2.44
C GLU A 158 19.30 -4.42 1.18
N GLY A 159 18.76 -3.67 0.22
CA GLY A 159 19.45 -3.33 -1.04
C GLY A 159 18.96 -4.11 -2.26
N ASP A 160 17.97 -4.97 -2.06
CA ASP A 160 17.39 -5.83 -3.08
C ASP A 160 15.92 -5.49 -3.32
N LEU A 161 15.44 -5.81 -4.52
CA LEU A 161 14.02 -5.89 -4.83
C LEU A 161 13.53 -7.30 -4.51
N ARG A 162 12.55 -7.41 -3.61
CA ARG A 162 11.83 -8.66 -3.33
C ARG A 162 10.38 -8.58 -3.78
N TYR A 163 9.82 -9.76 -3.98
CA TYR A 163 8.44 -9.97 -4.37
C TYR A 163 7.85 -11.10 -3.52
N ALA A 164 6.69 -10.86 -2.94
CA ALA A 164 5.90 -11.82 -2.19
C ALA A 164 4.51 -11.99 -2.82
N TYR A 165 3.98 -13.21 -2.83
CA TYR A 165 2.58 -13.44 -3.19
C TYR A 165 1.98 -14.56 -2.34
N PHE A 166 0.67 -14.49 -2.11
CA PHE A 166 -0.07 -15.51 -1.40
C PHE A 166 -0.78 -16.43 -2.40
N ASP A 167 -0.56 -17.74 -2.32
CA ASP A 167 -1.17 -18.70 -3.25
C ASP A 167 -2.58 -19.19 -2.82
N GLY A 168 -3.07 -18.73 -1.67
CA GLY A 168 -4.29 -19.22 -1.01
C GLY A 168 -4.00 -20.09 0.21
N VAL A 169 -2.75 -20.51 0.40
CA VAL A 169 -2.30 -21.37 1.53
C VAL A 169 -1.09 -20.75 2.22
N THR A 170 -0.08 -20.33 1.47
CA THR A 170 1.17 -19.81 2.01
C THR A 170 1.67 -18.60 1.22
N TRP A 171 2.47 -17.78 1.90
CA TRP A 171 3.27 -16.75 1.26
C TRP A 171 4.50 -17.38 0.60
N HIS A 172 4.78 -16.96 -0.63
CA HIS A 172 5.99 -17.26 -1.38
C HIS A 172 6.78 -15.98 -1.55
N ILE A 173 8.08 -16.01 -1.28
CA ILE A 173 8.96 -14.84 -1.37
C ILE A 173 10.13 -15.17 -2.29
N THR A 174 10.47 -14.24 -3.17
CA THR A 174 11.67 -14.33 -4.03
C THR A 174 12.38 -12.99 -4.14
N THR A 175 13.70 -13.03 -4.24
CA THR A 175 14.50 -11.88 -4.67
C THR A 175 14.41 -11.79 -6.20
N ILE A 176 14.10 -10.60 -6.71
CA ILE A 176 13.95 -10.31 -8.14
C ILE A 176 15.23 -9.69 -8.70
N ASP A 177 15.86 -8.81 -7.93
CA ASP A 177 17.05 -8.08 -8.35
C ASP A 177 17.87 -7.67 -7.12
N THR A 178 19.19 -7.53 -7.29
CA THR A 178 20.14 -7.28 -6.20
C THR A 178 21.10 -6.15 -6.53
N GLY A 179 21.76 -5.59 -5.51
CA GLY A 179 22.89 -4.68 -5.71
C GLY A 179 22.54 -3.19 -5.67
N GLY A 180 21.79 -2.78 -4.65
CA GLY A 180 21.42 -1.38 -4.43
C GLY A 180 20.24 -0.93 -5.29
N VAL A 181 19.21 -1.77 -5.35
CA VAL A 181 18.00 -1.58 -6.16
C VAL A 181 16.75 -1.74 -5.30
N GLY A 182 15.57 -1.51 -5.88
CA GLY A 182 14.28 -1.94 -5.33
C GLY A 182 13.52 -0.88 -4.54
N ARG A 183 14.10 0.29 -4.29
CA ARG A 183 13.38 1.38 -3.61
C ARG A 183 12.26 1.94 -4.47
N TYR A 184 11.20 2.41 -3.81
CA TYR A 184 10.02 3.02 -4.42
C TYR A 184 9.40 2.13 -5.50
N SER A 185 9.28 0.83 -5.19
CA SER A 185 8.73 -0.14 -6.13
C SER A 185 7.24 0.14 -6.38
N SER A 186 6.77 -0.16 -7.58
CA SER A 186 5.35 -0.14 -7.94
C SER A 186 5.03 -1.41 -8.73
N ILE A 187 4.00 -2.13 -8.30
CA ILE A 187 3.54 -3.37 -8.90
C ILE A 187 2.18 -3.18 -9.58
N ALA A 188 2.03 -3.81 -10.75
CA ALA A 188 0.75 -4.05 -11.40
C ALA A 188 0.72 -5.49 -11.92
N LEU A 189 -0.46 -6.08 -12.07
CA LEU A 189 -0.62 -7.41 -12.65
C LEU A 189 -1.21 -7.31 -14.05
N ASP A 190 -0.77 -8.17 -14.97
CA ASP A 190 -1.42 -8.32 -16.27
C ASP A 190 -2.67 -9.20 -16.20
N SER A 191 -3.31 -9.46 -17.35
CA SER A 191 -4.51 -10.28 -17.45
C SER A 191 -4.29 -11.76 -17.07
N ASP A 192 -3.04 -12.22 -17.05
CA ASP A 192 -2.65 -13.58 -16.65
C ASP A 192 -2.16 -13.64 -15.20
N ASN A 193 -2.27 -12.53 -14.46
CA ASN A 193 -1.81 -12.32 -13.08
C ASN A 193 -0.28 -12.31 -12.91
N TYR A 194 0.48 -12.10 -13.98
CA TYR A 194 1.92 -11.93 -13.85
C TYR A 194 2.25 -10.53 -13.35
N PRO A 195 3.17 -10.39 -12.39
CA PRO A 195 3.54 -9.09 -11.85
C PRO A 195 4.51 -8.35 -12.77
N HIS A 196 4.25 -7.06 -12.93
CA HIS A 196 5.04 -6.06 -13.61
C HIS A 196 5.49 -5.03 -12.58
N ILE A 197 6.79 -4.93 -12.35
CA ILE A 197 7.35 -4.16 -11.24
C ILE A 197 8.31 -3.12 -11.80
N SER A 198 8.06 -1.84 -11.52
CA SER A 198 9.03 -0.76 -11.74
C SER A 198 9.68 -0.36 -10.43
N TYR A 199 10.96 0.01 -10.43
CA TYR A 199 11.74 0.24 -9.21
C TYR A 199 13.00 1.07 -9.46
N ARG A 200 13.49 1.74 -8.41
CA ARG A 200 14.73 2.53 -8.49
C ARG A 200 15.97 1.65 -8.35
N ASP A 201 16.93 1.89 -9.24
CA ASP A 201 18.34 1.48 -9.11
C ASP A 201 19.12 2.67 -8.55
N ASP A 202 19.46 2.58 -7.26
CA ASP A 202 20.19 3.64 -6.56
C ASP A 202 21.67 3.68 -6.99
N THR A 203 22.20 2.57 -7.49
CA THR A 203 23.60 2.44 -7.91
C THR A 203 23.85 3.15 -9.24
N ASN A 204 22.89 3.05 -10.16
CA ASN A 204 22.98 3.63 -11.50
C ASN A 204 22.11 4.87 -11.70
N ASP A 205 21.40 5.31 -10.66
CA ASP A 205 20.42 6.41 -10.68
C ASP A 205 19.40 6.27 -11.81
N ALA A 206 18.84 5.06 -11.95
CA ALA A 206 17.95 4.69 -13.05
C ALA A 206 16.62 4.11 -12.54
N LEU A 207 15.58 4.21 -13.38
CA LEU A 207 14.36 3.41 -13.22
C LEU A 207 14.54 2.09 -13.95
N LYS A 208 14.37 0.98 -13.25
CA LYS A 208 14.37 -0.38 -13.80
C LYS A 208 12.94 -0.95 -13.81
N TYR A 209 12.79 -2.02 -14.58
CA TYR A 209 11.55 -2.74 -14.74
C TYR A 209 11.84 -4.24 -14.78
N ALA A 210 11.00 -5.02 -14.09
CA ALA A 210 11.02 -6.48 -14.08
C ALA A 210 9.61 -7.02 -14.30
N TRP A 211 9.52 -8.23 -14.84
CA TRP A 211 8.29 -9.01 -14.92
C TRP A 211 8.55 -10.41 -14.34
N VAL A 212 7.52 -11.12 -13.88
CA VAL A 212 7.66 -12.52 -13.42
C VAL A 212 6.68 -13.43 -14.18
N GLY A 213 6.96 -13.71 -15.45
CA GLY A 213 6.10 -14.50 -16.35
C GLY A 213 6.51 -15.96 -16.62
N SER A 214 7.68 -16.40 -16.17
CA SER A 214 8.16 -17.81 -16.22
C SER A 214 9.61 -17.90 -15.72
N PRO A 215 10.09 -19.09 -15.27
CA PRO A 215 11.44 -19.24 -14.78
C PRO A 215 12.45 -18.98 -15.90
N LEU A 216 13.36 -18.04 -15.64
CA LEU A 216 14.74 -17.94 -16.16
C LEU A 216 15.01 -18.69 -17.49
N SER A 217 15.03 -17.96 -18.61
CA SER A 217 16.00 -18.31 -19.65
C SER A 217 17.32 -17.65 -19.29
N ILE A 218 18.25 -18.49 -18.84
CA ILE A 218 19.67 -18.24 -18.59
C ILE A 218 20.33 -17.61 -19.82
#